data_AF-A0A2E6Y875-F1
#
_entry.id   AF-A0A2E6Y875-F1
#
_cell.length_a   1.000
_cell.length_b   1.000
_cell.length_c   1.000
_cell.angle_alpha   90.00
_cell.angle_beta   90.00
_cell.angle_gamma   90.00
#
_symmetry.space_group_name_H-M   'P 1'
#
loop_
_entity.id
_entity.type
_entity.pdbx_description
1 polymer ?
#
loop_
_entity_poly.entity_id
_entity_poly.type
_entity_poly.pdbx_seq_one_letter_code
_entity_poly.pdbx_strand_id
1 'polypeptide(L)'
;MIDQAVIVNWALAKIGSFATFSIDGDDDLSSQVNLTWQRCVDQCFGLADWSFLKRTFSLDRTAEAPINGWAYEFALPGGRIGDPLKIMAGTGRQPLRCYDIEGDHLYADEAAVRGTFKVYRDPEYWDPAFRAAFTTALAAYLAVPVAHDTDMRDLYHREAFGTPSKEGTGGLFGRLMAQNRAGAPIGHPLAAAAPLTGARTGGSWYGRY
;
A
#
# COMPACT_ATOMS: atom_id res chain seq x y z
N MET A 1 12.24 -16.84 -11.34
CA MET A 1 10.98 -16.08 -11.20
C MET A 1 10.34 -16.48 -9.89
N ILE A 2 9.91 -15.52 -9.08
CA ILE A 2 9.28 -15.79 -7.78
C ILE A 2 7.81 -15.41 -7.90
N ASP A 3 6.95 -16.42 -7.84
CA ASP A 3 5.51 -16.30 -8.03
C ASP A 3 4.75 -16.71 -6.75
N GLN A 4 3.42 -16.75 -6.84
CA GLN A 4 2.55 -17.18 -5.74
C GLN A 4 2.90 -18.59 -5.27
N ALA A 5 3.15 -19.53 -6.19
CA ALA A 5 3.41 -20.92 -5.84
C ALA A 5 4.69 -21.06 -5.00
N VAL A 6 5.76 -20.35 -5.38
CA VAL A 6 7.01 -20.34 -4.64
C VAL A 6 6.81 -19.86 -3.20
N ILE A 7 6.05 -18.77 -2.99
CA ILE A 7 5.80 -18.23 -1.65
C ILE A 7 4.95 -19.17 -0.80
N VAL A 8 3.90 -19.77 -1.40
CA VAL A 8 3.05 -20.74 -0.70
C VAL A 8 3.89 -21.94 -0.29
N ASN A 9 4.72 -22.48 -1.17
CA ASN A 9 5.59 -23.62 -0.86
C ASN A 9 6.61 -23.30 0.24
N TRP A 10 7.14 -22.08 0.31
CA TRP A 10 7.97 -21.65 1.44
C TRP A 10 7.18 -21.58 2.75
N ALA A 11 5.93 -21.12 2.72
CA ALA A 11 5.07 -21.11 3.90
C ALA A 11 4.70 -22.54 4.36
N LEU A 12 4.41 -23.45 3.42
CA LEU A 12 4.15 -24.86 3.68
C LEU A 12 5.36 -25.56 4.32
N ALA A 13 6.57 -25.31 3.78
CA ALA A 13 7.80 -25.82 4.37
C ALA A 13 8.01 -25.31 5.80
N LYS A 14 7.63 -24.05 6.09
CA LYS A 14 7.76 -23.44 7.42
C LYS A 14 6.80 -24.05 8.44
N ILE A 15 5.60 -24.50 8.03
CA ILE A 15 4.68 -25.25 8.90
C ILE A 15 5.02 -26.75 8.97
N GLY A 16 6.06 -27.22 8.28
CA GLY A 16 6.46 -28.63 8.26
C GLY A 16 5.64 -29.52 7.33
N SER A 17 4.85 -28.94 6.41
CA SER A 17 4.12 -29.69 5.40
C SER A 17 5.03 -30.01 4.20
N PHE A 18 4.98 -31.25 3.72
CA PHE A 18 5.66 -31.71 2.51
C PHE A 18 4.78 -31.58 1.25
N ALA A 19 3.57 -31.04 1.38
CA ALA A 19 2.69 -30.82 0.25
C ALA A 19 3.28 -29.78 -0.71
N THR A 20 3.03 -29.95 -2.01
CA THR A 20 3.42 -29.00 -3.05
C THR A 20 2.19 -28.36 -3.62
N PHE A 21 2.14 -27.03 -3.58
CA PHE A 21 1.07 -26.25 -4.17
C PHE A 21 1.39 -25.91 -5.64
N SER A 22 0.35 -25.93 -6.46
CA SER A 22 0.33 -25.49 -7.85
C SER A 22 -0.81 -24.49 -8.05
N ILE A 23 -0.58 -23.45 -8.87
CA ILE A 23 -1.57 -22.38 -9.10
C ILE A 23 -2.86 -22.92 -9.73
N ASP A 24 -2.73 -23.87 -10.67
CA ASP A 24 -3.86 -24.50 -11.37
C ASP A 24 -4.32 -25.79 -10.70
N GLY A 25 -3.98 -26.00 -9.43
CA GLY A 25 -4.43 -27.14 -8.65
C GLY A 25 -5.92 -27.05 -8.32
N ASP A 26 -6.63 -28.17 -8.45
CA ASP A 26 -8.05 -28.32 -8.09
C ASP A 26 -8.23 -29.24 -6.88
N ASP A 27 -7.26 -29.22 -5.96
CA ASP A 27 -7.29 -29.98 -4.72
C ASP A 27 -7.71 -29.11 -3.53
N ASP A 28 -8.01 -29.76 -2.40
CA ASP A 28 -8.43 -29.07 -1.17
C ASP A 28 -7.38 -28.06 -0.70
N LEU A 29 -6.08 -28.37 -0.86
CA LEU A 29 -4.99 -27.48 -0.54
C LEU A 29 -5.07 -26.19 -1.37
N SER A 30 -5.26 -26.29 -2.68
CA SER A 30 -5.36 -25.12 -3.55
C SER A 30 -6.56 -24.25 -3.21
N SER A 31 -7.70 -24.86 -2.87
CA SER A 31 -8.87 -24.14 -2.37
C SER A 31 -8.58 -23.39 -1.07
N GLN A 32 -7.93 -24.03 -0.10
CA GLN A 32 -7.56 -23.39 1.17
C GLN A 32 -6.55 -22.24 1.00
N VAL A 33 -5.56 -22.44 0.13
CA VAL A 33 -4.57 -21.41 -0.22
C VAL A 33 -5.24 -20.21 -0.88
N ASN A 34 -6.13 -20.43 -1.85
CA ASN A 34 -6.83 -19.34 -2.54
C ASN A 34 -7.70 -18.49 -1.57
N LEU A 35 -8.36 -19.14 -0.61
CA LEU A 35 -9.17 -18.45 0.41
C LEU A 35 -8.32 -17.64 1.41
N THR A 36 -7.10 -18.08 1.70
CA THR A 36 -6.22 -17.46 2.69
C THR A 36 -5.28 -16.42 2.07
N TRP A 37 -4.86 -16.62 0.83
CA TRP A 37 -3.94 -15.75 0.11
C TRP A 37 -4.43 -14.32 0.05
N GLN A 38 -5.64 -14.09 -0.50
CA GLN A 38 -6.18 -12.74 -0.66
C GLN A 38 -6.32 -12.04 0.70
N ARG A 39 -6.77 -12.74 1.74
CA ARG A 39 -6.88 -12.19 3.10
C ARG A 39 -5.54 -11.77 3.67
N CYS A 40 -4.50 -12.57 3.46
CA CYS A 40 -3.14 -12.26 3.89
C CYS A 40 -2.56 -11.08 3.10
N VAL A 41 -2.80 -11.01 1.78
CA VAL A 41 -2.41 -9.88 0.92
C VAL A 41 -3.07 -8.60 1.41
N ASP A 42 -4.39 -8.60 1.60
CA ASP A 42 -5.15 -7.41 2.02
C ASP A 42 -4.67 -6.89 3.37
N GLN A 43 -4.45 -7.78 4.34
CA GLN A 43 -3.91 -7.40 5.63
C GLN A 43 -2.50 -6.80 5.47
N CYS A 44 -1.57 -7.51 4.82
CA CYS A 44 -0.18 -7.09 4.73
C CYS A 44 0.01 -5.82 3.88
N PHE A 45 -0.78 -5.62 2.83
CA PHE A 45 -0.74 -4.42 1.99
C PHE A 45 -1.46 -3.24 2.65
N GLY A 46 -2.45 -3.50 3.50
CA GLY A 46 -3.14 -2.50 4.31
C GLY A 46 -2.30 -1.93 5.45
N LEU A 47 -1.29 -2.68 5.91
CA LEU A 47 -0.44 -2.31 7.05
C LEU A 47 0.31 -0.97 6.90
N ALA A 48 0.83 -0.68 5.71
CA ALA A 48 1.58 0.55 5.44
C ALA A 48 1.61 0.90 3.97
N ASP A 49 2.05 2.11 3.67
CA ASP A 49 2.22 2.57 2.29
C ASP A 49 3.59 2.13 1.76
N TRP A 50 3.69 0.83 1.46
CA TRP A 50 4.87 0.21 0.87
C TRP A 50 5.24 0.87 -0.45
N SER A 51 6.51 1.25 -0.61
CA SER A 51 7.01 1.95 -1.79
C SER A 51 6.77 1.18 -3.09
N PHE A 52 6.96 -0.14 -3.09
CA PHE A 52 6.82 -1.01 -4.26
C PHE A 52 5.37 -1.17 -4.76
N LEU A 53 4.37 -0.88 -3.91
CA LEU A 53 2.95 -0.89 -4.30
C LEU A 53 2.48 0.45 -4.90
N LYS A 54 3.27 1.51 -4.77
CA LYS A 54 2.87 2.86 -5.21
C LYS A 54 3.00 2.98 -6.72
N ARG A 55 1.93 3.43 -7.37
CA ARG A 55 1.94 3.79 -8.78
C ARG A 55 1.17 5.08 -9.00
N THR A 56 1.74 5.98 -9.77
CA THR A 56 1.09 7.23 -10.17
C THR A 56 0.42 7.06 -11.53
N PHE A 57 -0.86 7.42 -11.59
CA PHE A 57 -1.66 7.42 -12.82
C PHE A 57 -2.05 8.86 -13.17
N SER A 58 -2.14 9.14 -14.47
CA SER A 58 -2.94 10.27 -14.95
C SER A 58 -4.39 9.81 -14.93
N LEU A 59 -5.28 10.58 -14.30
CA LEU A 59 -6.69 10.21 -14.25
C LEU A 59 -7.39 10.72 -15.50
N ASP A 60 -8.23 9.87 -16.08
CA ASP A 60 -9.04 10.21 -17.24
C ASP A 60 -10.32 10.89 -16.78
N ARG A 61 -10.66 12.00 -17.44
CA ARG A 61 -11.85 12.78 -17.16
C ARG A 61 -13.08 12.13 -17.80
N THR A 62 -14.16 12.03 -17.04
CA THR A 62 -15.46 11.57 -17.56
C THR A 62 -16.16 12.68 -18.36
N ALA A 63 -16.92 12.31 -19.38
CA ALA A 63 -17.64 13.27 -20.23
C ALA A 63 -18.89 13.85 -19.55
N GLU A 64 -19.42 13.17 -18.52
CA GLU A 64 -20.60 13.61 -17.78
C GLU A 64 -20.27 14.78 -16.85
N ALA A 65 -21.24 15.69 -16.72
CA ALA A 65 -21.11 16.84 -15.83
C ALA A 65 -21.52 16.42 -14.41
N PRO A 66 -20.69 16.69 -13.38
CA PRO A 66 -21.02 16.33 -12.00
C PRO A 66 -22.24 17.11 -11.50
N ILE A 67 -23.15 16.44 -10.79
CA ILE A 67 -24.33 17.08 -10.16
C ILE A 67 -23.96 17.69 -8.79
N ASN A 68 -22.88 17.22 -8.18
CA ASN A 68 -22.40 17.60 -6.84
C ASN A 68 -21.71 18.97 -6.77
N GLY A 69 -21.73 19.75 -7.86
CA GLY A 69 -21.23 21.13 -7.90
C GLY A 69 -19.75 21.30 -8.22
N TRP A 70 -19.01 20.22 -8.44
CA TRP A 70 -17.64 20.25 -8.95
C TRP A 70 -17.59 20.44 -10.47
N ALA A 71 -16.53 21.04 -10.99
CA ALA A 71 -16.42 21.27 -12.44
C ALA A 71 -16.19 19.97 -13.24
N TYR A 72 -15.40 19.04 -12.70
CA TYR A 72 -14.95 17.83 -13.39
C TYR A 72 -15.01 16.56 -12.53
N GLU A 73 -15.20 15.44 -13.21
CA GLU A 73 -15.18 14.08 -12.65
C GLU A 73 -14.06 13.26 -13.31
N PHE A 74 -13.37 12.46 -12.51
CA PHE A 74 -12.26 11.61 -12.90
C PHE A 74 -12.47 10.18 -12.43
N ALA A 75 -12.32 9.21 -13.34
CA ALA A 75 -12.42 7.79 -12.98
C ALA A 75 -11.16 7.34 -12.21
N LEU A 76 -11.36 6.70 -11.06
CA LEU A 76 -10.25 6.09 -10.31
C LEU A 76 -9.81 4.79 -11.00
N PRO A 77 -8.52 4.43 -10.94
CA PRO A 77 -8.03 3.20 -11.54
C PRO A 77 -8.61 1.97 -10.84
N GLY A 78 -9.11 1.02 -11.63
CA GLY A 78 -9.53 -0.29 -11.15
C GLY A 78 -8.36 -1.08 -10.54
N GLY A 79 -8.67 -1.97 -9.59
CA GLY A 79 -7.66 -2.79 -8.90
C GLY A 79 -6.77 -2.00 -7.93
N ARG A 80 -7.15 -0.76 -7.57
CA ARG A 80 -6.53 -0.01 -6.48
C ARG A 80 -6.82 -0.65 -5.13
N ILE A 81 -5.89 -0.50 -4.20
CA ILE A 81 -5.99 -1.03 -2.84
C ILE A 81 -6.18 0.13 -1.89
N GLY A 82 -7.43 0.35 -1.48
CA GLY A 82 -7.84 1.48 -0.65
C GLY A 82 -7.81 2.83 -1.40
N ASP A 83 -7.76 3.89 -0.59
CA ASP A 83 -7.88 5.27 -1.08
C ASP A 83 -6.58 5.79 -1.74
N PRO A 84 -6.69 6.85 -2.57
CA PRO A 84 -5.51 7.49 -3.14
C PRO A 84 -4.59 8.03 -2.05
N LEU A 85 -3.28 7.76 -2.16
CA LEU A 85 -2.27 8.24 -1.22
C LEU A 85 -1.94 9.71 -1.43
N LYS A 86 -2.00 10.18 -2.68
CA LYS A 86 -1.70 11.55 -3.05
C LYS A 86 -2.39 11.93 -4.35
N ILE A 87 -3.10 13.04 -4.34
CA ILE A 87 -3.68 13.67 -5.54
C ILE A 87 -2.90 14.94 -5.87
N MET A 88 -2.63 15.17 -7.16
CA MET A 88 -1.83 16.29 -7.68
C MET A 88 -2.54 16.93 -8.86
N ALA A 89 -2.47 18.25 -8.93
CA ALA A 89 -3.00 19.03 -10.04
C ALA A 89 -1.99 19.16 -11.20
N GLY A 90 -2.46 18.93 -12.42
CA GLY A 90 -1.70 19.12 -13.66
C GLY A 90 -0.40 18.30 -13.73
N THR A 91 0.64 18.94 -14.29
CA THR A 91 1.99 18.35 -14.43
C THR A 91 2.90 18.61 -13.23
N GLY A 92 2.44 19.44 -12.29
CA GLY A 92 3.20 19.82 -11.09
C GLY A 92 3.28 18.71 -10.03
N ARG A 93 4.11 18.93 -9.02
CA ARG A 93 4.22 18.05 -7.83
C ARG A 93 3.33 18.50 -6.66
N GLN A 94 2.59 19.60 -6.84
CA GLN A 94 1.78 20.23 -5.82
C GLN A 94 0.56 19.35 -5.50
N PRO A 95 0.31 19.03 -4.22
CA PRO A 95 -0.88 18.30 -3.84
C PRO A 95 -2.12 19.15 -4.11
N LEU A 96 -3.14 18.53 -4.71
CA LEU A 96 -4.46 19.13 -4.82
C LEU A 96 -5.13 19.05 -3.44
N ARG A 97 -5.68 20.18 -2.97
CA ARG A 97 -6.28 20.28 -1.63
C ARG A 97 -7.81 20.25 -1.66
N CYS A 98 -8.40 20.74 -2.75
CA CYS A 98 -9.84 20.77 -2.94
C CYS A 98 -10.20 19.68 -3.94
N TYR A 99 -10.69 18.56 -3.43
CA TYR A 99 -11.26 17.48 -4.21
C TYR A 99 -12.21 16.68 -3.32
N ASP A 100 -13.13 15.96 -3.94
CA ASP A 100 -13.98 14.99 -3.26
C ASP A 100 -13.85 13.61 -3.91
N ILE A 101 -14.14 12.55 -3.16
CA ILE A 101 -14.12 11.17 -3.66
C ILE A 101 -15.45 10.54 -3.29
N GLU A 102 -16.23 10.18 -4.31
CA GLU A 102 -17.48 9.43 -4.14
C GLU A 102 -17.40 8.13 -4.94
N GLY A 103 -17.45 6.99 -4.24
CA GLY A 103 -17.33 5.67 -4.85
C GLY A 103 -16.01 5.48 -5.60
N ASP A 104 -16.12 5.26 -6.91
CA ASP A 104 -14.96 5.05 -7.80
C ASP A 104 -14.59 6.29 -8.62
N HIS A 105 -15.10 7.46 -8.25
CA HIS A 105 -14.84 8.72 -8.93
C HIS A 105 -14.23 9.76 -8.01
N LEU A 106 -13.38 10.62 -8.59
CA LEU A 106 -12.79 11.78 -7.96
C LEU A 106 -13.33 13.04 -8.62
N TYR A 107 -13.75 14.00 -7.81
CA TYR A 107 -14.31 15.27 -8.27
C TYR A 107 -13.36 16.41 -7.92
N ALA A 108 -13.10 17.28 -8.90
CA ALA A 108 -12.21 18.41 -8.74
C ALA A 108 -12.51 19.51 -9.76
N ASP A 109 -12.08 20.74 -9.47
CA ASP A 109 -12.21 21.87 -10.40
C ASP A 109 -11.07 21.94 -11.43
N GLU A 110 -10.09 21.05 -11.30
CA GLU A 110 -8.85 21.09 -12.06
C GLU A 110 -8.96 20.23 -13.32
N ALA A 111 -8.62 20.79 -14.49
CA ALA A 111 -8.82 20.11 -15.77
C ALA A 111 -7.96 18.84 -15.97
N ALA A 112 -6.87 18.68 -15.20
CA ALA A 112 -6.01 17.50 -15.26
C ALA A 112 -5.55 17.13 -13.85
N VAL A 113 -5.74 15.88 -13.46
CA VAL A 113 -5.41 15.36 -12.14
C VAL A 113 -4.57 14.09 -12.25
N ARG A 114 -3.59 13.95 -11.36
CA ARG A 114 -2.76 12.76 -11.23
C ARG A 114 -2.86 12.21 -9.81
N GLY A 115 -3.10 10.91 -9.67
CA GLY A 115 -3.21 10.26 -8.38
C GLY A 115 -2.12 9.21 -8.18
N THR A 116 -1.62 9.08 -6.96
CA THR A 116 -0.77 7.96 -6.54
C THR A 116 -1.60 6.99 -5.74
N PHE A 117 -1.63 5.74 -6.19
CA PHE A 117 -2.45 4.68 -5.64
C PHE A 117 -1.58 3.50 -5.23
N LYS A 118 -2.11 2.67 -4.31
CA LYS A 118 -1.58 1.33 -4.07
C LYS A 118 -2.20 0.39 -5.09
N VAL A 119 -1.37 -0.37 -5.79
CA VAL A 119 -1.81 -1.37 -6.76
C VAL A 119 -1.19 -2.71 -6.43
N TYR A 120 -1.90 -3.78 -6.75
CA TYR A 120 -1.31 -5.11 -6.68
C TYR A 120 -0.07 -5.20 -7.58
N ARG A 121 0.94 -5.90 -7.09
CA ARG A 121 2.18 -6.18 -7.82
C ARG A 121 2.51 -7.64 -7.71
N ASP A 122 3.08 -8.20 -8.78
CA ASP A 122 3.53 -9.58 -8.77
C ASP A 122 4.56 -9.82 -7.67
N PRO A 123 4.56 -11.00 -7.05
CA PRO A 123 5.44 -11.28 -5.92
C PRO A 123 6.93 -11.11 -6.20
N GLU A 124 7.35 -11.24 -7.46
CA GLU A 124 8.73 -11.02 -7.89
C GLU A 124 9.23 -9.60 -7.59
N TYR A 125 8.36 -8.59 -7.66
CA TYR A 125 8.68 -7.19 -7.41
C TYR A 125 8.56 -6.78 -5.94
N TRP A 126 8.09 -7.67 -5.07
CA TRP A 126 8.02 -7.36 -3.65
C TRP A 126 9.42 -7.22 -3.08
N ASP A 127 9.59 -6.29 -2.14
CA ASP A 127 10.81 -6.19 -1.37
C ASP A 127 11.16 -7.56 -0.72
N PRO A 128 12.41 -8.04 -0.81
CA PRO A 128 12.78 -9.35 -0.28
C PRO A 128 12.48 -9.54 1.20
N ALA A 129 12.64 -8.48 2.00
CA ALA A 129 12.36 -8.54 3.44
C ALA A 129 10.85 -8.54 3.70
N PHE A 130 10.07 -7.80 2.92
CA PHE A 130 8.60 -7.92 2.91
C PHE A 130 8.16 -9.33 2.54
N ARG A 131 8.76 -9.95 1.53
CA ARG A 131 8.42 -11.31 1.08
C ARG A 131 8.66 -12.35 2.18
N ALA A 132 9.77 -12.24 2.91
CA ALA A 132 10.07 -13.12 4.04
C ALA A 132 9.05 -12.95 5.19
N ALA A 133 8.67 -11.71 5.51
CA ALA A 133 7.64 -11.42 6.51
C ALA A 133 6.27 -11.92 6.08
N PHE A 134 5.90 -11.72 4.82
CA PHE A 134 4.65 -12.22 4.23
C PHE A 134 4.58 -13.75 4.26
N THR A 135 5.68 -14.44 3.94
CA THR A 135 5.75 -15.91 4.03
C THR A 135 5.45 -16.39 5.46
N THR A 136 5.95 -15.67 6.46
CA THR A 136 5.68 -15.99 7.88
C THR A 136 4.23 -15.72 8.26
N ALA A 137 3.64 -14.62 7.79
CA ALA A 137 2.21 -14.36 7.97
C ALA A 137 1.35 -15.44 7.30
N LEU A 138 1.67 -15.80 6.06
CA LEU A 138 0.94 -16.83 5.32
C LEU A 138 1.03 -18.19 6.01
N ALA A 139 2.19 -18.55 6.57
CA ALA A 139 2.36 -19.74 7.38
C ALA A 139 1.40 -19.76 8.59
N ALA A 140 1.17 -18.61 9.24
CA ALA A 140 0.18 -18.49 10.31
C ALA A 140 -1.24 -18.76 9.79
N TYR A 141 -1.61 -18.19 8.65
CA TYR A 141 -2.94 -18.40 8.03
C TYR A 141 -3.17 -19.85 7.61
N LEU A 142 -2.12 -20.56 7.17
CA LEU A 142 -2.19 -21.95 6.72
C LEU A 142 -2.04 -22.98 7.86
N ALA A 143 -1.53 -22.59 9.03
CA ALA A 143 -1.29 -23.51 10.15
C ALA A 143 -2.53 -24.26 10.64
N VAL A 144 -3.69 -23.59 10.74
CA VAL A 144 -4.95 -24.25 11.13
C VAL A 144 -5.57 -25.09 10.00
N PRO A 145 -5.77 -24.55 8.77
CA PRO A 145 -6.42 -25.32 7.72
C PRO A 145 -5.59 -26.51 7.20
N VAL A 146 -4.25 -26.41 7.22
CA VAL A 146 -3.35 -27.44 6.67
C VAL A 146 -2.74 -28.33 7.77
N ALA A 147 -2.22 -27.74 8.85
CA ALA A 147 -1.52 -28.48 9.90
C ALA A 147 -2.38 -28.76 11.15
N HIS A 148 -3.60 -28.20 11.21
CA HIS A 148 -4.49 -28.28 12.38
C HIS A 148 -3.86 -27.84 13.70
N ASP A 149 -2.88 -26.93 13.63
CA ASP A 149 -2.10 -26.51 14.79
C ASP A 149 -2.36 -25.02 15.11
N THR A 150 -3.10 -24.79 16.20
CA THR A 150 -3.42 -23.44 16.69
C THR A 150 -2.24 -22.76 17.36
N ASP A 151 -1.33 -23.51 17.99
CA ASP A 151 -0.16 -22.96 18.65
C ASP A 151 0.84 -22.45 17.60
N MET A 152 1.00 -23.19 16.51
CA MET A 152 1.79 -22.78 15.35
C MET A 152 1.22 -21.53 14.67
N ARG A 153 -0.11 -21.44 14.52
CA ARG A 153 -0.78 -20.21 14.06
C ARG A 153 -0.38 -19.03 14.92
N ASP A 154 -0.54 -19.15 16.24
CA ASP A 154 -0.31 -18.04 17.16
C ASP A 154 1.17 -17.65 17.24
N LEU A 155 2.08 -18.62 17.13
CA LEU A 155 3.51 -18.40 17.04
C LEU A 155 3.88 -17.57 15.81
N TYR A 156 3.49 -18.01 14.61
CA TYR A 156 3.85 -17.32 13.37
C TYR A 156 3.10 -15.98 13.20
N HIS A 157 1.87 -15.88 13.70
CA HIS A 157 1.15 -14.61 13.72
C HIS A 157 1.89 -13.59 14.61
N ARG A 158 2.37 -14.02 15.78
CA ARG A 158 3.17 -13.18 16.69
C ARG A 158 4.53 -12.82 16.09
N GLU A 159 5.18 -13.72 15.36
CA GLU A 159 6.44 -13.43 14.66
C GLU A 159 6.24 -12.37 13.57
N ALA A 160 5.19 -12.52 12.76
CA ALA A 160 4.90 -11.61 11.65
C ALA A 160 4.45 -10.22 12.12
N PHE A 161 3.43 -10.15 12.98
CA PHE A 161 2.75 -8.90 13.36
C PHE A 161 3.16 -8.38 14.74
N GLY A 162 3.80 -9.20 15.57
CA GLY A 162 4.13 -8.85 16.95
C GLY A 162 3.03 -9.21 17.95
N THR A 163 3.26 -8.86 19.22
CA THR A 163 2.27 -9.04 20.28
C THR A 163 1.30 -7.85 20.35
N PRO A 164 0.04 -8.07 20.78
CA PRO A 164 -0.92 -6.99 21.00
C PRO A 164 -0.41 -5.90 21.95
N SER A 165 0.39 -6.29 22.97
CA SER A 165 0.98 -5.36 23.94
C SER A 165 2.03 -4.40 23.37
N LYS A 166 2.46 -4.59 22.11
CA LYS A 166 3.40 -3.69 21.40
C LYS A 166 2.71 -2.92 20.27
N GLU A 167 1.38 -2.85 20.26
CA GLU A 167 0.58 -2.19 19.22
C GLU A 167 1.00 -2.60 17.78
N GLY A 168 1.39 -3.86 17.58
CA GLY A 168 1.83 -4.35 16.26
C GLY A 168 3.20 -3.84 15.77
N THR A 169 3.94 -3.10 16.60
CA THR A 169 5.27 -2.55 16.24
C THR A 169 6.42 -3.55 16.47
N GLY A 170 6.14 -4.67 17.15
CA GLY A 170 7.17 -5.64 17.57
C GLY A 170 7.55 -6.72 16.56
N GLY A 171 6.70 -6.98 15.54
CA GLY A 171 6.89 -8.07 14.58
C GLY A 171 7.84 -7.72 13.42
N LEU A 172 8.02 -8.67 12.50
CA LEU A 172 8.75 -8.44 11.25
C LEU A 172 8.17 -7.23 10.49
N PHE A 173 6.85 -7.13 10.38
CA PHE A 173 6.21 -5.98 9.73
C PHE A 173 6.44 -4.66 10.45
N GLY A 174 6.45 -4.63 11.78
CA GLY A 174 6.73 -3.40 12.54
C GLY A 174 8.12 -2.84 12.24
N ARG A 175 9.14 -3.71 12.10
CA ARG A 175 10.49 -3.30 11.69
C ARG A 175 10.52 -2.80 10.25
N LEU A 176 9.85 -3.50 9.34
CA LEU A 176 9.77 -3.10 7.93
C LEU A 176 9.05 -1.77 7.74
N MET A 177 7.99 -1.49 8.51
CA MET A 177 7.32 -0.20 8.51
C MET A 177 8.24 0.92 8.95
N ALA A 178 9.02 0.71 10.02
CA ALA A 178 9.98 1.68 10.50
C ALA A 178 11.08 1.95 9.45
N GLN A 179 11.58 0.91 8.79
CA GLN A 179 12.53 1.04 7.69
C GLN A 179 11.95 1.76 6.48
N ASN A 180 10.74 1.40 6.04
CA ASN A 180 10.05 2.05 4.93
C ASN A 180 9.77 3.54 5.22
N ARG A 181 9.42 3.87 6.47
CA ARG A 181 9.25 5.26 6.91
C ARG A 181 10.58 6.03 6.93
N ALA A 182 11.66 5.42 7.40
CA ALA A 182 12.99 6.03 7.43
C ALA A 182 13.60 6.21 6.03
N GLY A 183 13.31 5.29 5.11
CA GLY A 183 13.75 5.35 3.71
C GLY A 183 12.90 6.28 2.83
N ALA A 184 11.72 6.70 3.30
CA ALA A 184 10.91 7.67 2.56
C ALA A 184 11.65 9.02 2.49
N PRO A 185 11.77 9.64 1.30
CA PRO A 185 12.42 10.93 1.18
C PRO A 185 11.68 11.94 2.06
N ILE A 186 12.44 12.68 2.88
CA ILE A 186 11.90 13.76 3.71
C ILE A 186 11.16 14.71 2.76
N GLY A 187 9.86 14.83 2.95
CA GLY A 187 9.01 15.64 2.08
C GLY A 187 9.61 17.04 1.93
N HIS A 188 9.56 17.60 0.72
CA HIS A 188 9.98 18.98 0.50
C HIS A 188 9.26 19.86 1.53
N PRO A 189 9.98 20.72 2.28
CA PRO A 189 9.34 21.49 3.34
C PRO A 189 8.17 22.28 2.76
N LEU A 190 7.01 22.15 3.41
CA LEU A 190 5.81 22.98 3.21
C LEU A 190 6.13 24.49 3.23
N ALA A 191 7.29 24.86 3.78
CA ALA A 191 7.81 26.22 3.82
C ALA A 191 8.03 26.87 2.44
N ALA A 192 8.15 26.10 1.35
CA ALA A 192 8.29 26.69 0.01
C ALA A 192 6.97 27.29 -0.55
N ALA A 193 5.82 26.95 0.06
CA ALA A 193 4.50 27.41 -0.38
C ALA A 193 3.73 28.17 0.71
N ALA A 194 4.37 28.49 1.85
CA ALA A 194 3.75 29.28 2.89
C ALA A 194 3.94 30.79 2.61
N PRO A 195 2.87 31.61 2.56
CA PRO A 195 2.99 33.05 2.35
C PRO A 195 3.82 33.77 3.44
N LEU A 196 3.99 33.15 4.61
CA LEU A 196 4.79 33.67 5.74
C LEU A 196 6.31 33.45 5.61
N THR A 197 6.77 32.62 4.68
CA THR A 197 8.20 32.42 4.39
C THR A 197 8.66 33.19 3.15
N GLY A 198 7.76 33.49 2.21
CA GLY A 198 8.05 34.36 1.05
C GLY A 198 8.19 35.85 1.40
N ALA A 199 7.60 36.31 2.50
CA ALA A 199 7.70 37.71 2.94
C ALA A 199 9.10 38.12 3.47
N ARG A 200 10.00 37.16 3.70
CA ARG A 200 11.33 37.40 4.28
C ARG A 200 12.37 37.82 3.25
N THR A 201 12.08 37.67 1.96
CA THR A 201 13.03 37.89 0.87
C THR A 201 12.61 39.02 -0.07
N GLY A 202 11.84 40.00 0.43
CA GLY A 202 11.38 41.14 -0.35
C GLY A 202 11.48 42.45 0.41
N GLY A 203 12.67 43.06 0.45
CA GLY A 203 12.86 44.39 1.01
C GLY A 203 14.27 44.91 0.79
N SER A 204 14.53 45.49 -0.39
CA SER A 204 15.74 46.29 -0.60
C SER A 204 15.62 47.55 0.25
N TRP A 205 16.38 47.61 1.36
CA TRP A 205 16.48 48.81 2.19
C TRP A 205 17.22 49.90 1.40
N TYR A 206 16.49 50.93 0.98
CA TYR A 206 17.06 52.23 0.57
C TYR A 206 16.89 53.23 1.70
N GLY A 207 17.96 53.49 2.46
CA GLY A 207 17.99 54.50 3.50
C GLY A 207 19.18 55.44 3.28
N ARG A 208 18.92 56.61 2.69
CA ARG A 208 19.80 57.79 2.75
C ARG A 208 19.63 58.47 4.10
N TYR A 209 20.70 58.74 4.82
CA TYR A 209 21.34 60.06 5.02
C TYR A 209 22.49 59.90 6.00
#